data_AF-A0A7J6L1N8-F1
#
_entry.id   AF-A0A7J6L1N8-F1
#
_cell.length_a   1.000
_cell.length_b   1.000
_cell.length_c   1.000
_cell.angle_alpha   90.00
_cell.angle_beta   90.00
_cell.angle_gamma   90.00
#
_symmetry.space_group_name_H-M   'P 1'
#
loop_
_entity.id
_entity.type
_entity.pdbx_description
1 polymer ?
#
loop_
_entity_poly.entity_id
_entity_poly.type
_entity_poly.pdbx_seq_one_letter_code
_entity_poly.pdbx_strand_id
1 'polypeptide(L)'
;MSSSISSKIHEVAVGNLTFSSDFDSGNTCAVDYDAASNTYNLWMAHDCDGTQYESHFKAWFYFGVRGFTADQKVAFAINNMGKQRQLFNVHKLRPVTRAIPDDPQWKRIEGRTLLLRQGSKKDRNYELRWSYKYKYSPEATVYFAMCYPFGYDDLQLYLEQLESICRGRVDLLTVTSTADKITNEQESSSSSSKPIIFLTARVHPGETPGQFAMIGALNFVSVSISFDFSHPSVMHNANSLGEPTLLCEALSDDPRAAALRSHYDLKFVPMINPDGVHMGNYRTNSRGINLNRFYSNAGPDHEAVTAIVELAQGYAQRDLLHLYVDLHAHANKTGCFLFGNALNSPLHHAWNTAFARVMAINSPYFDLNKCNFSAKNMSKRDKRISRESSRGAALGNLTGDGEQSNEVAHSENNEDDEGGNDAASVSSKEGCGRVAIHKLTGITHSYTLECSYARPTHVDCTANIPGSSKMT
;
A
#
# COMPACT_ATOMS: atom_id res chain seq x y z
N MET A 1 6.20 -19.59 24.82
CA MET A 1 5.44 -18.33 24.94
C MET A 1 6.39 -17.19 24.65
N SER A 2 6.48 -16.77 23.38
CA SER A 2 7.29 -15.63 22.97
C SER A 2 6.43 -14.38 23.11
N SER A 3 6.70 -13.55 24.10
CA SER A 3 6.11 -12.22 24.18
C SER A 3 6.60 -11.42 22.98
N SER A 4 5.72 -11.23 21.99
CA SER A 4 5.90 -10.25 20.93
C SER A 4 6.10 -8.89 21.62
N ILE A 5 7.34 -8.39 21.63
CA ILE A 5 7.63 -7.02 22.05
C ILE A 5 7.19 -6.17 20.86
N SER A 6 5.91 -5.79 20.85
CA SER A 6 5.40 -4.77 19.95
C SER A 6 6.16 -3.48 20.26
N SER A 7 6.85 -2.92 19.26
CA SER A 7 7.50 -1.61 19.36
C SER A 7 6.49 -0.45 19.44
N LYS A 8 5.19 -0.75 19.38
CA LYS A 8 4.11 0.23 19.57
C LYS A 8 4.05 0.70 21.02
N ILE A 9 3.68 1.96 21.20
CA ILE A 9 3.44 2.53 22.52
C ILE A 9 1.99 2.23 22.93
N HIS A 10 1.79 1.55 24.06
CA HIS A 10 0.45 1.27 24.57
C HIS A 10 -0.23 2.54 25.09
N GLU A 11 0.26 3.07 26.21
CA GLU A 11 -0.09 4.41 26.70
C GLU A 11 1.13 5.00 27.40
N VAL A 12 1.68 6.08 26.85
CA VAL A 12 2.84 6.78 27.42
C VAL A 12 2.46 8.23 27.72
N ALA A 13 2.52 8.61 29.00
CA ALA A 13 2.31 9.98 29.44
C ALA A 13 3.61 10.78 29.31
N VAL A 14 3.58 11.88 28.57
CA VAL A 14 4.71 12.79 28.37
C VAL A 14 4.18 14.21 28.47
N GLY A 15 4.77 15.03 29.35
CA GLY A 15 4.23 16.35 29.65
C GLY A 15 2.80 16.26 30.18
N ASN A 16 1.86 16.95 29.54
CA ASN A 16 0.44 16.89 29.88
C ASN A 16 -0.39 15.98 28.97
N LEU A 17 0.24 15.27 28.02
CA LEU A 17 -0.45 14.47 27.00
C LEU A 17 -0.14 12.98 27.18
N THR A 18 -1.07 12.14 26.75
CA THR A 18 -0.88 10.69 26.67
C THR A 18 -0.90 10.24 25.22
N PHE A 19 0.08 9.44 24.83
CA PHE A 19 0.28 8.95 23.48
C PHE A 19 0.05 7.44 23.39
N SER A 20 -0.53 6.99 22.29
CA SER A 20 -0.74 5.57 21.98
C SER A 20 -0.54 5.30 20.50
N SER A 21 -0.03 4.14 20.15
CA SER A 21 0.01 3.58 18.80
C SER A 21 -0.36 2.09 18.79
N ASP A 22 -0.76 1.53 19.93
CA ASP A 22 -1.11 0.12 20.10
C ASP A 22 -2.53 -0.18 19.62
N PHE A 23 -2.71 -0.02 18.32
CA PHE A 23 -3.93 -0.33 17.58
C PHE A 23 -3.58 -0.70 16.14
N ASP A 24 -4.58 -1.13 15.37
CA ASP A 24 -4.40 -1.56 13.99
C ASP A 24 -3.72 -0.48 13.13
N SER A 25 -2.66 -0.87 12.42
CA SER A 25 -1.80 0.02 11.62
C SER A 25 -1.10 1.16 12.38
N GLY A 26 -1.21 1.21 13.71
CA GLY A 26 -0.48 2.17 14.53
C GLY A 26 1.03 2.01 14.42
N ASN A 27 1.76 3.13 14.36
CA ASN A 27 3.23 3.16 14.37
C ASN A 27 3.72 4.46 15.01
N THR A 28 4.32 4.30 16.19
CA THR A 28 5.18 5.23 16.93
C THR A 28 5.77 4.42 18.08
N CYS A 29 7.08 4.49 18.32
CA CYS A 29 7.77 3.68 19.34
C CYS A 29 8.32 4.48 20.52
N ALA A 30 8.52 5.79 20.36
CA ALA A 30 9.00 6.64 21.45
C ALA A 30 8.46 8.06 21.31
N VAL A 31 8.30 8.72 22.45
CA VAL A 31 7.88 10.12 22.57
C VAL A 31 8.71 10.81 23.65
N ASP A 32 9.09 12.06 23.39
CA ASP A 32 9.75 12.98 24.32
C ASP A 32 9.11 14.37 24.19
N TYR A 33 9.26 15.22 25.20
CA TYR A 33 8.72 16.59 25.19
C TYR A 33 9.81 17.62 25.48
N ASP A 34 10.04 18.48 24.49
CA ASP A 34 10.90 19.64 24.65
C ASP A 34 10.07 20.86 25.07
N ALA A 35 10.18 21.20 26.35
CA ALA A 35 9.49 22.34 26.95
C ALA A 35 9.96 23.70 26.39
N ALA A 36 11.21 23.81 25.91
CA ALA A 36 11.74 25.08 25.41
C ALA A 36 11.11 25.46 24.07
N SER A 37 10.85 24.46 23.21
CA SER A 37 10.20 24.66 21.91
C SER A 37 8.71 24.31 21.90
N ASN A 38 8.15 23.83 23.02
CA ASN A 38 6.79 23.30 23.13
C ASN A 38 6.49 22.25 22.03
N THR A 39 7.44 21.34 21.85
CA THR A 39 7.42 20.31 20.80
C THR A 39 7.41 18.93 21.40
N TYR A 40 6.45 18.11 21.01
CA TYR A 40 6.47 16.68 21.22
C TYR A 40 7.26 16.01 20.10
N ASN A 41 8.37 15.40 20.48
CA ASN A 41 9.30 14.68 19.62
C ASN A 41 8.90 13.21 19.58
N LEU A 42 8.73 12.64 18.40
CA LEU A 42 8.29 11.26 18.20
C LEU A 42 9.24 10.51 17.28
N TRP A 43 9.35 9.20 17.52
CA TRP A 43 10.12 8.28 16.69
C TRP A 43 9.23 7.15 16.21
N MET A 44 9.34 6.82 14.93
CA MET A 44 8.66 5.68 14.32
C MET A 44 9.47 4.41 14.55
N ALA A 45 8.77 3.30 14.69
CA ALA A 45 9.36 1.98 14.56
C ALA A 45 9.83 1.76 13.12
N HIS A 46 10.94 1.03 12.97
CA HIS A 46 11.30 0.41 11.71
C HIS A 46 10.26 -0.66 11.33
N ASP A 47 10.18 -1.05 10.05
CA ASP A 47 9.40 -2.25 9.73
C ASP A 47 10.02 -3.45 10.47
N CYS A 48 9.19 -4.18 11.21
CA CYS A 48 9.60 -5.31 12.08
C CYS A 48 10.61 -4.94 13.18
N ASP A 49 10.58 -3.69 13.67
CA ASP A 49 11.41 -3.19 14.78
C ASP A 49 11.43 -4.12 16.00
N GLY A 50 12.62 -4.34 16.57
CA GLY A 50 12.79 -5.18 17.76
C GLY A 50 12.73 -6.69 17.48
N THR A 51 12.67 -7.10 16.21
CA THR A 51 12.71 -8.52 15.80
C THR A 51 13.96 -8.83 14.97
N GLN A 52 14.25 -10.12 14.77
CA GLN A 52 15.32 -10.56 13.85
C GLN A 52 15.08 -10.17 12.38
N TYR A 53 13.87 -9.72 12.04
CA TYR A 53 13.45 -9.33 10.70
C TYR A 53 13.44 -7.81 10.49
N GLU A 54 13.93 -7.04 11.46
CA GLU A 54 13.97 -5.58 11.39
C GLU A 54 14.63 -5.10 10.09
N SER A 55 13.95 -4.18 9.39
CA SER A 55 14.47 -3.59 8.16
C SER A 55 14.74 -2.10 8.33
N HIS A 56 15.33 -1.47 7.30
CA HIS A 56 15.61 -0.03 7.34
C HIS A 56 14.41 0.84 6.95
N PHE A 57 13.27 0.25 6.58
CA PHE A 57 12.10 1.01 6.11
C PHE A 57 11.44 1.75 7.27
N LYS A 58 11.21 3.05 7.07
CA LYS A 58 10.54 3.94 8.03
C LYS A 58 9.96 5.16 7.33
N ALA A 59 8.64 5.21 7.24
CA ALA A 59 7.92 6.32 6.62
C ALA A 59 6.48 6.43 7.12
N TRP A 60 5.86 5.29 7.45
CA TRP A 60 4.52 5.25 8.01
C TRP A 60 4.54 5.63 9.49
N PHE A 61 3.64 6.53 9.88
CA PHE A 61 3.32 6.80 11.28
C PHE A 61 1.80 6.87 11.43
N TYR A 62 1.34 6.39 12.58
CA TYR A 62 -0.05 6.51 13.00
C TYR A 62 -0.11 6.40 14.53
N PHE A 63 -0.55 7.47 15.21
CA PHE A 63 -0.65 7.52 16.66
C PHE A 63 -1.87 8.32 17.13
N GLY A 64 -2.33 8.04 18.33
CA GLY A 64 -3.38 8.76 19.07
C GLY A 64 -2.78 9.58 20.21
N VAL A 65 -3.43 10.69 20.53
CA VAL A 65 -3.04 11.63 21.59
C VAL A 65 -4.29 12.09 22.34
N ARG A 66 -4.26 12.04 23.67
CA ARG A 66 -5.33 12.55 24.55
C ARG A 66 -4.76 13.40 25.68
N GLY A 67 -5.64 14.07 26.44
CA GLY A 67 -5.26 14.90 27.59
C GLY A 67 -4.92 16.35 27.24
N PHE A 68 -5.31 16.82 26.04
CA PHE A 68 -5.15 18.21 25.66
C PHE A 68 -5.97 19.13 26.57
N THR A 69 -5.43 20.32 26.85
CA THR A 69 -6.20 21.40 27.45
C THR A 69 -6.89 22.25 26.38
N ALA A 70 -7.96 22.97 26.76
CA ALA A 70 -8.70 23.83 25.85
C ALA A 70 -7.78 24.86 25.18
N ASP A 71 -7.92 25.04 23.86
CA ASP A 71 -7.10 25.93 23.03
C ASP A 71 -5.58 25.66 23.04
N GLN A 72 -5.13 24.52 23.58
CA GLN A 72 -3.71 24.19 23.66
C GLN A 72 -3.07 24.19 22.26
N LYS A 73 -1.95 24.89 22.14
CA LYS A 73 -1.10 24.89 20.94
C LYS A 73 0.17 24.12 21.24
N VAL A 74 0.51 23.17 20.38
CA VAL A 74 1.72 22.36 20.49
C VAL A 74 2.34 22.17 19.10
N ALA A 75 3.61 21.78 19.06
CA ALA A 75 4.23 21.25 17.85
C ALA A 75 4.47 19.73 18.00
N PHE A 76 4.48 19.04 16.86
CA PHE A 76 4.88 17.64 16.75
C PHE A 76 6.01 17.52 15.75
N ALA A 77 7.00 16.68 16.07
CA ALA A 77 8.14 16.40 15.21
C ALA A 77 8.42 14.88 15.14
N ILE A 78 8.33 14.30 13.95
CA ILE A 78 8.75 12.91 13.69
C ILE A 78 10.22 12.93 13.30
N ASN A 79 11.12 12.46 14.16
CA ASN A 79 12.55 12.76 14.08
C ASN A 79 13.38 11.80 13.23
N ASN A 80 12.86 10.60 12.93
CA ASN A 80 13.61 9.54 12.26
C ASN A 80 13.02 9.12 10.91
N MET A 81 12.28 9.98 10.22
CA MET A 81 11.64 9.62 8.95
C MET A 81 12.66 9.35 7.84
N GLY A 82 12.39 8.33 7.01
CA GLY A 82 13.12 8.11 5.78
C GLY A 82 12.96 9.28 4.81
N LYS A 83 13.80 9.33 3.77
CA LYS A 83 13.78 10.43 2.80
C LYS A 83 12.45 10.47 2.01
N GLN A 84 11.56 11.39 2.38
CA GLN A 84 10.26 11.65 1.72
C GLN A 84 10.12 13.09 1.19
N ARG A 85 11.23 13.70 0.77
CA ARG A 85 11.27 15.13 0.35
C ARG A 85 10.31 15.47 -0.79
N GLN A 86 10.15 14.57 -1.77
CA GLN A 86 9.21 14.81 -2.86
C GLN A 86 7.78 14.91 -2.33
N LEU A 87 7.42 14.02 -1.42
CA LEU A 87 6.07 13.97 -0.86
C LEU A 87 5.74 15.20 0.00
N PHE A 88 6.56 15.50 1.00
CA PHE A 88 6.27 16.57 1.97
C PHE A 88 6.73 17.96 1.49
N ASN A 89 7.90 18.08 0.86
CA ASN A 89 8.44 19.41 0.52
C ASN A 89 8.05 19.86 -0.89
N VAL A 90 7.95 18.97 -1.87
CA VAL A 90 7.59 19.34 -3.24
C VAL A 90 6.08 19.31 -3.42
N HIS A 91 5.45 18.16 -3.14
CA HIS A 91 4.01 17.94 -3.33
C HIS A 91 3.16 18.43 -2.15
N LYS A 92 3.79 18.97 -1.11
CA LYS A 92 3.13 19.59 0.06
C LYS A 92 2.11 18.67 0.74
N LEU A 93 2.41 17.37 0.80
CA LEU A 93 1.57 16.46 1.57
C LEU A 93 1.53 16.92 3.03
N ARG A 94 0.33 16.97 3.59
CA ARG A 94 0.11 17.22 5.01
C ARG A 94 -0.37 15.91 5.66
N PRO A 95 0.10 15.55 6.86
CA PRO A 95 -0.52 14.49 7.66
C PRO A 95 -2.03 14.67 7.77
N VAL A 96 -2.73 13.59 8.09
CA VAL A 96 -4.16 13.64 8.41
C VAL A 96 -4.38 13.59 9.91
N THR A 97 -5.51 14.13 10.34
CA THR A 97 -5.98 14.09 11.72
C THR A 97 -7.48 13.83 11.76
N ARG A 98 -7.95 13.19 12.83
CA ARG A 98 -9.36 13.09 13.25
C ARG A 98 -9.41 13.14 14.77
N ALA A 99 -10.55 13.50 15.35
CA ALA A 99 -10.76 13.49 16.79
C ALA A 99 -11.99 12.65 17.13
N ILE A 100 -11.86 11.67 18.02
CA ILE A 100 -12.98 10.83 18.44
C ILE A 100 -13.34 11.22 19.89
N PRO A 101 -14.62 11.50 20.20
CA PRO A 101 -15.79 11.38 19.33
C PRO A 101 -16.11 12.63 18.48
N ASP A 102 -15.51 13.78 18.79
CA ASP A 102 -15.97 15.10 18.32
C ASP A 102 -15.95 15.34 16.80
N ASP A 103 -14.97 14.79 16.09
CA ASP A 103 -14.77 14.97 14.65
C ASP A 103 -14.15 13.71 14.01
N PRO A 104 -14.98 12.68 13.74
CA PRO A 104 -14.52 11.37 13.30
C PRO A 104 -13.92 11.37 11.88
N GLN A 105 -14.11 12.45 11.13
CA GLN A 105 -13.64 12.58 9.76
C GLN A 105 -12.14 12.82 9.68
N TRP A 106 -11.45 12.01 8.89
CA TRP A 106 -10.06 12.29 8.55
C TRP A 106 -9.95 13.54 7.68
N LYS A 107 -9.14 14.48 8.12
CA LYS A 107 -8.82 15.71 7.38
C LYS A 107 -7.34 15.99 7.40
N ARG A 108 -6.84 16.70 6.40
CA ARG A 108 -5.44 17.14 6.38
C ARG A 108 -5.24 18.18 7.48
N ILE A 109 -4.13 18.07 8.22
CA ILE A 109 -3.79 19.08 9.24
C ILE A 109 -3.67 20.47 8.60
N GLU A 110 -3.99 21.50 9.38
CA GLU A 110 -3.82 22.88 8.97
C GLU A 110 -2.33 23.29 9.01
N GLY A 111 -1.99 24.34 8.26
CA GLY A 111 -0.62 24.84 8.19
C GLY A 111 0.31 24.05 7.27
N ARG A 112 1.59 24.44 7.29
CA ARG A 112 2.64 23.82 6.46
C ARG A 112 3.35 22.72 7.24
N THR A 113 3.71 21.67 6.52
CA THR A 113 4.64 20.64 6.96
C THR A 113 5.98 20.83 6.26
N LEU A 114 7.05 20.56 6.98
CA LEU A 114 8.40 20.63 6.42
C LEU A 114 9.18 19.39 6.83
N LEU A 115 9.75 18.72 5.83
CA LEU A 115 10.68 17.63 6.04
C LEU A 115 12.11 18.17 5.94
N LEU A 116 12.81 18.21 7.07
CA LEU A 116 14.18 18.68 7.20
C LEU A 116 15.13 17.51 7.37
N ARG A 117 16.35 17.63 6.86
CA ARG A 117 17.36 16.61 7.08
C ARG A 117 17.93 16.76 8.49
N GLN A 118 18.03 15.65 9.22
CA GLN A 118 18.71 15.61 10.51
C GLN A 118 20.18 15.23 10.34
N GLY A 119 21.03 15.82 11.18
CA GLY A 119 22.44 15.48 11.29
C GLY A 119 23.29 15.62 10.02
N SER A 120 24.35 14.81 9.94
CA SER A 120 25.37 14.88 8.88
C SER A 120 24.87 14.33 7.53
N LYS A 121 25.67 14.49 6.46
CA LYS A 121 25.40 13.86 5.16
C LYS A 121 25.34 12.32 5.20
N LYS A 122 25.81 11.67 6.28
CA LYS A 122 25.72 10.22 6.46
C LYS A 122 24.42 9.79 7.12
N ASP A 123 23.80 10.67 7.93
CA ASP A 123 22.51 10.42 8.55
C ASP A 123 21.40 10.46 7.49
N ARG A 124 20.58 9.41 7.44
CA ARG A 124 19.49 9.24 6.48
C ARG A 124 18.14 9.60 7.10
N ASN A 125 18.13 10.10 8.33
CA ASN A 125 16.95 10.54 9.05
C ASN A 125 16.54 11.96 8.65
N TYR A 126 15.24 12.16 8.64
CA TYR A 126 14.61 13.44 8.38
C TYR A 126 13.59 13.70 9.48
N GLU A 127 13.51 14.97 9.88
CA GLU A 127 12.49 15.47 10.78
C GLU A 127 11.30 15.99 9.98
N LEU A 128 10.10 15.47 10.25
CA LEU A 128 8.84 16.05 9.77
C LEU A 128 8.17 16.80 10.91
N ARG A 129 8.01 18.12 10.77
CA ARG A 129 7.39 18.97 11.81
C ARG A 129 6.09 19.62 11.37
N TRP A 130 5.15 19.75 12.30
CA TRP A 130 3.95 20.58 12.16
C TRP A 130 3.49 21.17 13.50
N SER A 131 2.68 22.23 13.43
CA SER A 131 2.00 22.81 14.59
C SER A 131 0.55 22.36 14.63
N TYR A 132 -0.01 22.28 15.83
CA TYR A 132 -1.38 21.84 16.04
C TYR A 132 -2.06 22.69 17.12
N LYS A 133 -3.31 23.10 16.86
CA LYS A 133 -4.15 23.79 17.83
C LYS A 133 -5.33 22.89 18.19
N TYR A 134 -5.45 22.53 19.46
CA TYR A 134 -6.55 21.76 19.98
C TYR A 134 -7.85 22.58 20.03
N LYS A 135 -8.99 21.93 19.72
CA LYS A 135 -10.30 22.59 19.64
C LYS A 135 -11.48 21.68 19.99
N TYR A 136 -11.22 20.53 20.62
CA TYR A 136 -12.22 19.50 20.92
C TYR A 136 -12.47 19.41 22.42
N SER A 137 -13.42 18.58 22.82
CA SER A 137 -13.74 18.25 24.21
C SER A 137 -12.52 17.63 24.93
N PRO A 138 -12.30 17.85 26.24
CA PRO A 138 -11.15 17.28 26.95
C PRO A 138 -11.00 15.75 26.86
N GLU A 139 -12.12 15.04 26.64
CA GLU A 139 -12.19 13.58 26.53
C GLU A 139 -11.79 13.07 25.14
N ALA A 140 -11.75 13.95 24.13
CA ALA A 140 -11.47 13.53 22.77
C ALA A 140 -10.03 13.03 22.59
N THR A 141 -9.90 11.92 21.87
CA THR A 141 -8.62 11.41 21.41
C THR A 141 -8.37 11.87 19.98
N VAL A 142 -7.26 12.58 19.77
CA VAL A 142 -6.84 13.05 18.45
C VAL A 142 -5.88 12.04 17.84
N TYR A 143 -6.19 11.58 16.65
CA TYR A 143 -5.33 10.71 15.88
C TYR A 143 -4.58 11.50 14.81
N PHE A 144 -3.36 11.08 14.52
CA PHE A 144 -2.52 11.60 13.43
C PHE A 144 -1.93 10.45 12.63
N ALA A 145 -1.96 10.55 11.30
CA ALA A 145 -1.34 9.57 10.41
C ALA A 145 -0.65 10.23 9.20
N MET A 146 0.30 9.52 8.59
CA MET A 146 1.04 10.01 7.41
C MET A 146 0.08 10.42 6.27
N CYS A 147 -0.93 9.60 6.03
CA CYS A 147 -2.05 9.87 5.14
C CYS A 147 -3.28 9.10 5.62
N TYR A 148 -4.40 9.17 4.89
CA TYR A 148 -5.62 8.44 5.23
C TYR A 148 -5.30 6.96 5.48
N PRO A 149 -5.45 6.47 6.73
CA PRO A 149 -5.20 5.08 7.04
C PRO A 149 -6.33 4.21 6.51
N PHE A 150 -5.99 2.95 6.27
CA PHE A 150 -6.95 1.88 6.00
C PHE A 150 -6.30 0.60 6.53
N GLY A 151 -6.70 0.24 7.73
CA GLY A 151 -6.18 -0.89 8.49
C GLY A 151 -6.68 -2.24 8.00
N TYR A 152 -6.23 -3.30 8.65
CA TYR A 152 -6.77 -4.64 8.46
C TYR A 152 -8.19 -4.75 9.02
N ASP A 153 -8.44 -4.17 10.18
CA ASP A 153 -9.76 -4.21 10.83
C ASP A 153 -10.79 -3.43 10.01
N ASP A 154 -10.38 -2.27 9.46
CA ASP A 154 -11.19 -1.50 8.50
C ASP A 154 -11.57 -2.36 7.28
N LEU A 155 -10.65 -3.19 6.79
CA LEU A 155 -10.92 -4.10 5.69
C LEU A 155 -11.90 -5.20 6.10
N GLN A 156 -11.70 -5.85 7.25
CA GLN A 156 -12.60 -6.91 7.71
C GLN A 156 -14.03 -6.41 7.82
N LEU A 157 -14.24 -5.25 8.46
CA LEU A 157 -15.56 -4.62 8.58
C LEU A 157 -16.18 -4.33 7.21
N TYR A 158 -15.38 -3.83 6.26
CA TYR A 158 -15.86 -3.57 4.90
C TYR A 158 -16.23 -4.87 4.15
N LEU A 159 -15.44 -5.92 4.31
CA LEU A 159 -15.69 -7.21 3.64
C LEU A 159 -16.90 -7.93 4.22
N GLU A 160 -17.09 -7.92 5.53
CA GLU A 160 -18.29 -8.46 6.19
C GLU A 160 -19.56 -7.77 5.66
N GLN A 161 -19.52 -6.44 5.49
CA GLN A 161 -20.61 -5.69 4.89
C GLN A 161 -20.82 -6.10 3.42
N LEU A 162 -19.76 -6.18 2.63
CA LEU A 162 -19.87 -6.61 1.24
C LEU A 162 -20.43 -8.04 1.11
N GLU A 163 -20.00 -8.98 1.94
CA GLU A 163 -20.52 -10.36 1.91
C GLU A 163 -22.01 -10.40 2.27
N SER A 164 -22.42 -9.61 3.27
CA SER A 164 -23.84 -9.49 3.63
C SER A 164 -24.71 -8.96 2.49
N ILE A 165 -24.18 -8.03 1.68
CA ILE A 165 -24.85 -7.40 0.54
C ILE A 165 -24.83 -8.32 -0.69
N CYS A 166 -23.66 -8.91 -0.99
CA CYS A 166 -23.43 -9.65 -2.22
C CYS A 166 -23.89 -11.11 -2.13
N ARG A 167 -24.10 -11.66 -0.92
CA ARG A 167 -24.45 -13.07 -0.65
C ARG A 167 -23.59 -14.06 -1.44
N GLY A 168 -22.28 -13.80 -1.56
CA GLY A 168 -21.32 -14.69 -2.25
C GLY A 168 -21.22 -14.53 -3.78
N ARG A 169 -21.73 -13.43 -4.38
CA ARG A 169 -21.67 -13.18 -5.84
C ARG A 169 -20.36 -12.54 -6.36
N VAL A 170 -19.44 -12.19 -5.47
CA VAL A 170 -18.10 -11.68 -5.82
C VAL A 170 -17.08 -12.59 -5.14
N ASP A 171 -16.23 -13.23 -5.92
CA ASP A 171 -15.18 -14.10 -5.38
C ASP A 171 -14.09 -13.27 -4.73
N LEU A 172 -14.26 -13.10 -3.42
CA LEU A 172 -13.35 -12.40 -2.56
C LEU A 172 -12.27 -13.37 -2.08
N LEU A 173 -11.07 -13.18 -2.61
CA LEU A 173 -9.90 -13.98 -2.25
C LEU A 173 -9.19 -13.28 -1.08
N THR A 174 -9.46 -13.72 0.14
CA THR A 174 -8.69 -13.31 1.31
C THR A 174 -7.54 -14.27 1.53
N VAL A 175 -6.33 -13.73 1.72
CA VAL A 175 -5.10 -14.51 1.91
C VAL A 175 -5.19 -15.47 3.10
N THR A 176 -5.98 -15.13 4.14
CA THR A 176 -6.21 -15.99 5.30
C THR A 176 -7.08 -17.22 5.00
N SER A 177 -7.76 -17.24 3.85
CA SER A 177 -8.68 -18.31 3.45
C SER A 177 -8.11 -19.24 2.38
N THR A 178 -6.88 -19.03 1.92
CA THR A 178 -6.32 -19.75 0.76
C THR A 178 -6.06 -21.23 1.03
N ALA A 179 -5.80 -21.65 2.27
CA ALA A 179 -5.65 -23.06 2.60
C ALA A 179 -6.94 -23.87 2.32
N ASP A 180 -8.12 -23.27 2.54
CA ASP A 180 -9.42 -23.94 2.39
C ASP A 180 -10.17 -23.55 1.10
N LYS A 181 -9.88 -22.39 0.49
CA LYS A 181 -10.58 -21.93 -0.73
C LYS A 181 -9.91 -22.38 -2.04
N ILE A 182 -8.59 -22.58 -2.09
CA ILE A 182 -7.90 -23.06 -3.31
C ILE A 182 -8.35 -24.50 -3.63
N THR A 183 -8.58 -25.31 -2.60
CA THR A 183 -9.16 -26.66 -2.73
C THR A 183 -10.63 -26.62 -3.15
N ASN A 184 -11.44 -25.70 -2.59
CA ASN A 184 -12.86 -25.59 -2.93
C ASN A 184 -13.14 -24.96 -4.32
N GLU A 185 -12.30 -24.06 -4.86
CA GLU A 185 -12.45 -23.58 -6.26
C GLU A 185 -12.12 -24.67 -7.30
N GLN A 186 -11.31 -25.68 -6.94
CA GLN A 186 -11.14 -26.87 -7.79
C GLN A 186 -12.36 -27.80 -7.77
N GLU A 187 -13.21 -27.72 -6.74
CA GLU A 187 -14.36 -28.62 -6.55
C GLU A 187 -15.74 -27.98 -6.80
N SER A 188 -15.88 -26.65 -6.76
CA SER A 188 -17.18 -25.99 -6.94
C SER A 188 -17.61 -25.92 -8.43
N SER A 189 -18.78 -26.50 -8.69
CA SER A 189 -19.26 -27.02 -9.97
C SER A 189 -20.04 -26.02 -10.84
N SER A 190 -19.63 -24.75 -10.88
CA SER A 190 -20.07 -23.82 -11.94
C SER A 190 -18.85 -23.17 -12.60
N SER A 191 -18.14 -23.92 -13.44
CA SER A 191 -17.00 -23.41 -14.19
C SER A 191 -17.46 -22.41 -15.26
N SER A 192 -17.61 -21.15 -14.88
CA SER A 192 -17.77 -20.06 -15.83
C SER A 192 -16.58 -20.06 -16.79
N SER A 193 -16.87 -20.01 -18.10
CA SER A 193 -15.85 -19.89 -19.15
C SER A 193 -15.55 -18.42 -19.49
N LYS A 194 -15.99 -17.47 -18.65
CA LYS A 194 -15.77 -16.05 -18.91
C LYS A 194 -14.32 -15.68 -18.69
N PRO A 195 -13.76 -14.75 -19.48
CA PRO A 195 -12.45 -14.20 -19.20
C PRO A 195 -12.41 -13.50 -17.83
N ILE A 196 -11.25 -13.54 -17.19
CA ILE A 196 -11.02 -13.09 -15.82
C ILE A 196 -10.25 -11.78 -15.80
N ILE A 197 -10.74 -10.84 -14.99
CA ILE A 197 -10.03 -9.63 -14.58
C ILE A 197 -9.59 -9.81 -13.13
N PHE A 198 -8.28 -9.76 -12.89
CA PHE A 198 -7.68 -10.05 -11.58
C PHE A 198 -6.97 -8.80 -11.02
N LEU A 199 -7.50 -8.26 -9.91
CA LEU A 199 -6.96 -7.10 -9.22
C LEU A 199 -6.36 -7.47 -7.88
N THR A 200 -5.20 -6.92 -7.57
CA THR A 200 -4.53 -7.09 -6.28
C THR A 200 -4.12 -5.73 -5.71
N ALA A 201 -4.00 -5.62 -4.39
CA ALA A 201 -3.59 -4.38 -3.74
C ALA A 201 -2.82 -4.62 -2.44
N ARG A 202 -2.13 -3.57 -1.97
CA ARG A 202 -1.47 -3.53 -0.64
C ARG A 202 -0.46 -4.64 -0.40
N VAL A 203 0.33 -4.96 -1.41
CA VAL A 203 1.57 -5.76 -1.21
C VAL A 203 2.59 -5.02 -0.35
N HIS A 204 2.61 -3.69 -0.42
CA HIS A 204 3.31 -2.84 0.56
C HIS A 204 2.31 -2.25 1.55
N PRO A 205 2.49 -2.45 2.86
CA PRO A 205 1.51 -2.07 3.87
C PRO A 205 1.17 -0.57 3.91
N GLY A 206 2.17 0.30 3.79
CA GLY A 206 2.00 1.75 3.92
C GLY A 206 1.37 2.43 2.70
N GLU A 207 1.13 1.70 1.60
CA GLU A 207 0.60 2.21 0.34
C GLU A 207 -0.93 2.28 0.31
N THR A 208 -1.52 2.99 1.29
CA THR A 208 -2.97 3.11 1.45
C THR A 208 -3.72 3.71 0.25
N PRO A 209 -3.16 4.62 -0.59
CA PRO A 209 -3.85 5.06 -1.81
C PRO A 209 -4.23 3.91 -2.77
N GLY A 210 -3.42 2.84 -2.82
CA GLY A 210 -3.74 1.63 -3.58
C GLY A 210 -4.94 0.89 -3.02
N GLN A 211 -5.11 0.89 -1.68
CA GLN A 211 -6.30 0.35 -1.03
C GLN A 211 -7.56 1.14 -1.39
N PHE A 212 -7.52 2.48 -1.34
CA PHE A 212 -8.71 3.28 -1.69
C PHE A 212 -9.10 3.10 -3.16
N ALA A 213 -8.14 2.90 -4.07
CA ALA A 213 -8.43 2.53 -5.45
C ALA A 213 -9.10 1.15 -5.56
N MET A 214 -8.65 0.16 -4.78
CA MET A 214 -9.28 -1.17 -4.69
C MET A 214 -10.72 -1.07 -4.19
N ILE A 215 -10.96 -0.34 -3.11
CA ILE A 215 -12.31 -0.14 -2.55
C ILE A 215 -13.22 0.57 -3.55
N GLY A 216 -12.70 1.57 -4.28
CA GLY A 216 -13.43 2.21 -5.37
C GLY A 216 -13.84 1.24 -6.47
N ALA A 217 -12.94 0.33 -6.87
CA ALA A 217 -13.23 -0.71 -7.86
C ALA A 217 -14.29 -1.71 -7.36
N LEU A 218 -14.16 -2.17 -6.10
CA LEU A 218 -15.14 -3.06 -5.47
C LEU A 218 -16.52 -2.40 -5.37
N ASN A 219 -16.59 -1.15 -4.89
CA ASN A 219 -17.85 -0.40 -4.82
C ASN A 219 -18.48 -0.22 -6.20
N PHE A 220 -17.69 0.16 -7.20
CA PHE A 220 -18.17 0.35 -8.57
C PHE A 220 -18.82 -0.91 -9.14
N VAL A 221 -18.33 -2.10 -8.81
CA VAL A 221 -18.91 -3.35 -9.32
C VAL A 221 -19.95 -3.97 -8.39
N SER A 222 -19.92 -3.65 -7.10
CA SER A 222 -20.64 -4.42 -6.07
C SER A 222 -21.72 -3.64 -5.34
N VAL A 223 -21.80 -2.31 -5.41
CA VAL A 223 -22.72 -1.53 -4.56
C VAL A 223 -23.34 -0.35 -5.34
N SER A 224 -24.67 -0.21 -5.29
CA SER A 224 -25.40 0.99 -5.80
C SER A 224 -25.46 2.16 -4.79
N ILE A 225 -24.70 2.11 -3.70
CA ILE A 225 -24.81 3.06 -2.59
C ILE A 225 -23.63 4.04 -2.61
N SER A 226 -23.96 5.33 -2.50
CA SER A 226 -23.00 6.40 -2.22
C SER A 226 -22.39 6.18 -0.84
N PHE A 227 -21.19 5.61 -0.76
CA PHE A 227 -20.44 5.58 0.49
C PHE A 227 -19.99 7.00 0.85
N ASP A 228 -20.62 7.57 1.88
CA ASP A 228 -20.06 8.72 2.55
C ASP A 228 -18.92 8.25 3.47
N PHE A 229 -17.68 8.37 3.01
CA PHE A 229 -16.46 8.08 3.77
C PHE A 229 -16.27 8.96 5.02
N SER A 230 -17.23 9.84 5.29
CA SER A 230 -17.19 10.78 6.38
C SER A 230 -17.67 10.20 7.72
N HIS A 231 -18.38 9.06 7.75
CA HIS A 231 -18.88 8.44 8.99
C HIS A 231 -18.72 6.91 9.02
N PRO A 232 -17.83 6.36 9.85
CA PRO A 232 -17.86 4.94 10.24
C PRO A 232 -19.04 4.57 11.16
N SER A 233 -19.87 5.53 11.58
CA SER A 233 -20.80 5.39 12.69
C SER A 233 -22.30 5.45 12.34
N VAL A 234 -22.70 5.46 11.06
CA VAL A 234 -24.13 5.24 10.72
C VAL A 234 -24.40 3.74 10.66
N MET A 235 -24.30 3.11 11.83
CA MET A 235 -24.78 1.76 12.10
C MET A 235 -26.04 1.86 12.94
N HIS A 236 -27.13 1.29 12.42
CA HIS A 236 -28.42 0.92 13.04
C HIS A 236 -29.61 1.46 12.24
N ASN A 237 -29.98 0.72 11.18
CA ASN A 237 -31.36 0.32 10.87
C ASN A 237 -31.41 -0.30 9.46
N ALA A 238 -31.09 -1.60 9.37
CA ALA A 238 -31.35 -2.39 8.17
C ALA A 238 -32.07 -3.72 8.51
N ASN A 239 -32.69 -3.83 9.69
CA ASN A 239 -33.37 -5.05 10.16
C ASN A 239 -34.89 -5.06 9.96
N SER A 240 -35.46 -4.08 9.24
CA SER A 240 -36.85 -4.18 8.82
C SER A 240 -36.95 -3.86 7.35
N LEU A 241 -37.02 -4.89 6.50
CA LEU A 241 -37.73 -4.95 5.22
C LEU A 241 -37.50 -6.35 4.63
N GLY A 242 -38.59 -7.07 4.37
CA GLY A 242 -38.58 -8.48 3.96
C GLY A 242 -38.13 -8.74 2.51
N GLU A 243 -37.78 -10.00 2.27
CA GLU A 243 -37.54 -10.73 1.00
C GLU A 243 -38.39 -10.28 -0.22
N PRO A 244 -38.10 -10.67 -1.48
CA PRO A 244 -36.85 -11.05 -2.16
C PRO A 244 -36.55 -10.12 -3.37
N THR A 245 -37.18 -8.94 -3.45
CA THR A 245 -37.07 -7.98 -4.58
C THR A 245 -35.82 -7.09 -4.51
N LEU A 246 -35.15 -7.06 -3.35
CA LEU A 246 -33.91 -6.32 -3.07
C LEU A 246 -32.63 -6.95 -3.68
N LEU A 247 -32.73 -8.15 -4.27
CA LEU A 247 -31.56 -8.88 -4.82
C LEU A 247 -30.89 -8.15 -6.00
N CYS A 248 -31.62 -7.27 -6.69
CA CYS A 248 -31.14 -6.43 -7.79
C CYS A 248 -30.58 -5.07 -7.34
N GLU A 249 -30.83 -4.65 -6.10
CA GLU A 249 -30.38 -3.36 -5.54
C GLU A 249 -29.00 -3.45 -4.86
N ALA A 250 -28.49 -4.66 -4.66
CA ALA A 250 -27.19 -4.89 -4.04
C ALA A 250 -26.04 -4.54 -4.98
N LEU A 251 -26.09 -4.94 -6.26
CA LEU A 251 -25.01 -4.73 -7.23
C LEU A 251 -25.18 -3.37 -7.91
N SER A 252 -24.06 -2.71 -8.24
CA SER A 252 -24.12 -1.44 -8.97
C SER A 252 -24.96 -1.57 -10.24
N ASP A 253 -25.96 -0.69 -10.35
CA ASP A 253 -26.88 -0.48 -11.48
C ASP A 253 -26.26 0.36 -12.60
N ASP A 254 -25.00 0.81 -12.42
CA ASP A 254 -24.25 1.45 -13.49
C ASP A 254 -24.17 0.49 -14.69
N PRO A 255 -24.62 0.90 -15.89
CA PRO A 255 -24.65 0.03 -17.06
C PRO A 255 -23.25 -0.49 -17.45
N ARG A 256 -22.19 0.26 -17.10
CA ARG A 256 -20.81 -0.16 -17.32
C ARG A 256 -20.40 -1.27 -16.35
N ALA A 257 -20.81 -1.17 -15.08
CA ALA A 257 -20.58 -2.22 -14.09
C ALA A 257 -21.38 -3.48 -14.43
N ALA A 258 -22.63 -3.33 -14.88
CA ALA A 258 -23.45 -4.44 -15.37
C ALA A 258 -22.82 -5.14 -16.58
N ALA A 259 -22.36 -4.38 -17.58
CA ALA A 259 -21.65 -4.91 -18.74
C ALA A 259 -20.35 -5.63 -18.34
N LEU A 260 -19.60 -5.07 -17.38
CA LEU A 260 -18.38 -5.71 -16.89
C LEU A 260 -18.68 -7.10 -16.30
N ARG A 261 -19.70 -7.22 -15.44
CA ARG A 261 -20.11 -8.49 -14.82
C ARG A 261 -20.73 -9.49 -15.82
N SER A 262 -21.36 -9.00 -16.90
CA SER A 262 -21.91 -9.89 -17.93
C SER A 262 -20.81 -10.53 -18.79
N HIS A 263 -19.70 -9.82 -19.01
CA HIS A 263 -18.62 -10.26 -19.89
C HIS A 263 -17.43 -10.91 -19.20
N TYR A 264 -17.18 -10.57 -17.93
CA TYR A 264 -15.98 -11.01 -17.21
C TYR A 264 -16.32 -11.56 -15.83
N ASP A 265 -15.48 -12.47 -15.37
CA ASP A 265 -15.38 -12.81 -13.95
C ASP A 265 -14.32 -11.92 -13.28
N LEU A 266 -14.67 -11.38 -12.11
CA LEU A 266 -13.83 -10.42 -11.41
C LEU A 266 -13.25 -11.08 -10.16
N LYS A 267 -11.92 -11.10 -10.07
CA LYS A 267 -11.19 -11.65 -8.93
C LYS A 267 -10.45 -10.53 -8.22
N PHE A 268 -10.62 -10.42 -6.90
CA PHE A 268 -10.00 -9.37 -6.09
C PHE A 268 -9.22 -9.96 -4.92
N VAL A 269 -7.99 -9.48 -4.73
CA VAL A 269 -7.23 -9.63 -3.47
C VAL A 269 -7.03 -8.22 -2.89
N PRO A 270 -7.91 -7.77 -1.98
CA PRO A 270 -7.91 -6.39 -1.53
C PRO A 270 -6.71 -6.00 -0.68
N MET A 271 -6.07 -6.98 -0.03
CA MET A 271 -4.89 -6.79 0.79
C MET A 271 -4.00 -8.01 0.79
N ILE A 272 -2.84 -7.88 0.15
CA ILE A 272 -1.83 -8.94 0.08
C ILE A 272 -1.06 -9.09 1.40
N ASN A 273 -0.83 -7.99 2.12
CA ASN A 273 0.08 -7.93 3.27
C ASN A 273 -0.64 -7.52 4.56
N PRO A 274 -1.60 -8.32 5.07
CA PRO A 274 -2.41 -7.96 6.23
C PRO A 274 -1.60 -7.87 7.52
N ASP A 275 -0.58 -8.71 7.68
CA ASP A 275 0.33 -8.74 8.83
C ASP A 275 1.19 -7.47 8.91
N GLY A 276 1.81 -7.07 7.80
CA GLY A 276 2.56 -5.81 7.75
C GLY A 276 1.66 -4.60 7.96
N VAL A 277 0.40 -4.62 7.48
CA VAL A 277 -0.58 -3.56 7.73
C VAL A 277 -0.90 -3.45 9.20
N HIS A 278 -1.24 -4.57 9.85
CA HIS A 278 -1.60 -4.61 11.25
C HIS A 278 -0.48 -4.09 12.16
N MET A 279 0.76 -4.48 11.87
CA MET A 279 1.93 -4.02 12.64
C MET A 279 2.31 -2.56 12.40
N GLY A 280 1.72 -1.89 11.39
CA GLY A 280 2.10 -0.52 11.04
C GLY A 280 3.43 -0.44 10.28
N ASN A 281 3.80 -1.50 9.55
CA ASN A 281 4.94 -1.45 8.62
C ASN A 281 4.64 -0.51 7.45
N TYR A 282 5.68 -0.10 6.73
CA TYR A 282 5.58 0.70 5.52
C TYR A 282 5.72 -0.14 4.24
N ARG A 283 6.61 -1.13 4.23
CA ARG A 283 7.06 -1.81 3.00
C ARG A 283 7.01 -3.32 3.08
N THR A 284 7.27 -3.92 4.22
CA THR A 284 7.49 -5.36 4.33
C THR A 284 6.42 -6.08 5.13
N ASN A 285 6.29 -7.39 4.90
CA ASN A 285 5.49 -8.27 5.77
C ASN A 285 6.13 -8.45 7.15
N SER A 286 5.56 -9.33 7.97
CA SER A 286 6.06 -9.64 9.32
C SER A 286 7.45 -10.25 9.39
N ARG A 287 7.95 -10.77 8.28
CA ARG A 287 9.30 -11.33 8.16
C ARG A 287 10.31 -10.37 7.53
N GLY A 288 9.98 -9.08 7.42
CA GLY A 288 10.89 -8.08 6.84
C GLY A 288 11.05 -8.25 5.32
N ILE A 289 10.17 -9.03 4.68
CA ILE A 289 10.26 -9.33 3.25
C ILE A 289 9.44 -8.33 2.44
N ASN A 290 10.07 -7.74 1.43
CA ASN A 290 9.38 -6.96 0.41
C ASN A 290 8.72 -7.91 -0.61
N LEU A 291 7.47 -8.28 -0.35
CA LEU A 291 6.69 -9.24 -1.14
C LEU A 291 6.66 -8.95 -2.65
N ASN A 292 6.71 -7.68 -3.06
CA ASN A 292 6.71 -7.30 -4.48
C ASN A 292 8.07 -7.51 -5.19
N ARG A 293 8.91 -8.40 -4.67
CA ARG A 293 10.17 -8.88 -5.28
C ARG A 293 10.19 -10.38 -5.49
N PHE A 294 9.16 -11.09 -5.02
CA PHE A 294 9.16 -12.55 -4.94
C PHE A 294 8.15 -13.21 -5.87
N TYR A 295 7.45 -12.49 -6.74
CA TYR A 295 6.47 -13.12 -7.64
C TYR A 295 7.12 -14.10 -8.64
N SER A 296 8.39 -13.89 -9.03
CA SER A 296 9.10 -14.82 -9.92
C SER A 296 9.66 -16.06 -9.20
N ASN A 297 9.77 -16.01 -7.88
CA ASN A 297 10.27 -17.10 -7.05
C ASN A 297 9.41 -17.21 -5.79
N ALA A 298 8.09 -17.29 -6.00
CA ALA A 298 7.12 -17.36 -4.92
C ALA A 298 7.27 -18.72 -4.22
N GLY A 299 7.04 -18.74 -2.91
CA GLY A 299 7.24 -19.94 -2.11
C GLY A 299 6.56 -19.85 -0.75
N PRO A 300 6.75 -20.84 0.13
CA PRO A 300 6.07 -20.90 1.43
C PRO A 300 6.30 -19.67 2.31
N ASP A 301 7.42 -18.97 2.17
CA ASP A 301 7.70 -17.73 2.93
C ASP A 301 6.94 -16.49 2.42
N HIS A 302 6.19 -16.65 1.33
CA HIS A 302 5.47 -15.61 0.59
C HIS A 302 4.03 -16.03 0.29
N GLU A 303 3.36 -16.73 1.22
CA GLU A 303 2.07 -17.42 1.02
C GLU A 303 1.05 -16.65 0.16
N ALA A 304 0.84 -15.36 0.47
CA ALA A 304 -0.06 -14.48 -0.29
C ALA A 304 0.33 -14.35 -1.77
N VAL A 305 1.62 -14.15 -2.04
CA VAL A 305 2.17 -14.02 -3.39
C VAL A 305 2.12 -15.36 -4.12
N THR A 306 2.42 -16.46 -3.43
CA THR A 306 2.35 -17.82 -3.97
C THR A 306 0.94 -18.14 -4.45
N ALA A 307 -0.06 -17.91 -3.61
CA ALA A 307 -1.47 -18.11 -3.97
C ALA A 307 -1.88 -17.26 -5.19
N ILE A 308 -1.46 -15.99 -5.26
CA ILE A 308 -1.77 -15.12 -6.41
C ILE A 308 -1.13 -15.64 -7.69
N VAL A 309 0.13 -16.08 -7.63
CA VAL A 309 0.85 -16.63 -8.79
C VAL A 309 0.18 -17.92 -9.26
N GLU A 310 -0.13 -18.84 -8.36
CA GLU A 310 -0.80 -20.11 -8.67
C GLU A 310 -2.19 -19.88 -9.30
N LEU A 311 -3.00 -18.99 -8.73
CA LEU A 311 -4.30 -18.64 -9.28
C LEU A 311 -4.15 -18.02 -10.68
N ALA A 312 -3.26 -17.05 -10.85
CA ALA A 312 -3.04 -16.42 -12.14
C ALA A 312 -2.56 -17.42 -13.21
N GLN A 313 -1.65 -18.33 -12.86
CA GLN A 313 -1.21 -19.41 -13.75
C GLN A 313 -2.34 -20.37 -14.08
N GLY A 314 -3.15 -20.78 -13.08
CA GLY A 314 -4.30 -21.64 -13.29
C GLY A 314 -5.39 -21.00 -14.16
N TYR A 315 -5.60 -19.69 -14.05
CA TYR A 315 -6.48 -18.95 -14.95
C TYR A 315 -5.90 -18.86 -16.38
N ALA A 316 -4.60 -18.60 -16.52
CA ALA A 316 -3.95 -18.49 -17.82
C ALA A 316 -3.86 -19.83 -18.56
N GLN A 317 -3.59 -20.94 -17.86
CA GLN A 317 -3.58 -22.29 -18.44
C GLN A 317 -4.93 -22.70 -19.03
N ARG A 318 -6.02 -22.13 -18.51
CA ARG A 318 -7.39 -22.31 -19.01
C ARG A 318 -7.80 -21.26 -20.06
N ASP A 319 -6.86 -20.41 -20.50
CA ASP A 319 -7.10 -19.27 -21.40
C ASP A 319 -8.16 -18.28 -20.89
N LEU A 320 -8.28 -18.17 -19.56
CA LEU A 320 -9.26 -17.29 -18.93
C LEU A 320 -8.64 -15.96 -18.48
N LEU A 321 -7.36 -15.90 -18.12
CA LEU A 321 -6.77 -14.67 -17.57
C LEU A 321 -6.66 -13.56 -18.63
N HIS A 322 -7.53 -12.54 -18.53
CA HIS A 322 -7.63 -11.47 -19.51
C HIS A 322 -6.86 -10.20 -19.13
N LEU A 323 -6.86 -9.85 -17.84
CA LEU A 323 -6.25 -8.63 -17.32
C LEU A 323 -5.76 -8.87 -15.88
N TYR A 324 -4.53 -8.46 -15.58
CA TYR A 324 -3.98 -8.40 -14.23
C TYR A 324 -3.58 -6.96 -13.87
N VAL A 325 -4.01 -6.46 -12.71
CA VAL A 325 -3.61 -5.12 -12.22
C VAL A 325 -3.23 -5.16 -10.75
N ASP A 326 -2.01 -4.74 -10.45
CA ASP A 326 -1.48 -4.60 -9.08
C ASP A 326 -1.53 -3.12 -8.64
N LEU A 327 -2.31 -2.82 -7.60
CA LEU A 327 -2.59 -1.47 -7.12
C LEU A 327 -1.61 -1.04 -6.03
N HIS A 328 -0.94 0.08 -6.30
CA HIS A 328 0.19 0.59 -5.55
C HIS A 328 0.05 2.07 -5.18
N ALA A 329 1.02 2.61 -4.45
CA ALA A 329 1.14 4.04 -4.25
C ALA A 329 2.55 4.60 -4.48
N HIS A 330 2.61 5.78 -5.10
CA HIS A 330 3.88 6.40 -5.46
C HIS A 330 4.16 7.69 -4.70
N ALA A 331 5.24 7.70 -3.90
CA ALA A 331 5.60 8.87 -3.07
C ALA A 331 6.27 10.02 -3.84
N ASN A 332 6.84 9.77 -5.02
CA ASN A 332 7.64 10.77 -5.74
C ASN A 332 6.90 11.47 -6.90
N LYS A 333 5.83 10.88 -7.40
CA LYS A 333 5.07 11.37 -8.57
C LYS A 333 3.65 11.63 -8.09
N THR A 334 3.00 12.65 -8.66
CA THR A 334 1.62 13.02 -8.38
C THR A 334 0.62 12.32 -9.32
N GLY A 335 -0.65 12.24 -8.93
CA GLY A 335 -1.72 11.63 -9.73
C GLY A 335 -1.60 10.11 -9.85
N CYS A 336 -2.48 9.51 -10.66
CA CYS A 336 -2.49 8.08 -10.95
C CYS A 336 -1.83 7.80 -12.31
N PHE A 337 -1.10 6.71 -12.47
CA PHE A 337 -0.49 6.34 -13.76
C PHE A 337 -0.15 4.86 -13.82
N LEU A 338 0.05 4.33 -15.03
CA LEU A 338 0.37 2.92 -15.22
C LEU A 338 1.86 2.68 -15.43
N PHE A 339 2.36 1.61 -14.82
CA PHE A 339 3.49 0.89 -15.38
C PHE A 339 2.98 -0.38 -16.05
N GLY A 340 3.43 -0.63 -17.28
CA GLY A 340 3.13 -1.86 -18.04
C GLY A 340 4.42 -2.49 -18.53
N ASN A 341 4.31 -3.60 -19.26
CA ASN A 341 5.46 -4.33 -19.76
C ASN A 341 5.90 -3.81 -21.14
N ALA A 342 7.19 -3.93 -21.43
CA ALA A 342 7.68 -3.83 -22.80
C ALA A 342 7.31 -5.12 -23.52
N LEU A 343 6.60 -4.98 -24.62
CA LEU A 343 6.05 -6.08 -25.41
C LEU A 343 6.72 -6.07 -26.76
N ASN A 344 7.05 -7.26 -27.28
CA ASN A 344 7.77 -7.40 -28.55
C ASN A 344 6.88 -7.09 -29.77
N SER A 345 5.57 -7.26 -29.63
CA SER A 345 4.59 -6.95 -30.67
C SER A 345 4.23 -5.46 -30.67
N PRO A 346 4.38 -4.74 -31.80
CA PRO A 346 3.93 -3.36 -31.93
C PRO A 346 2.44 -3.18 -31.62
N LEU A 347 1.61 -4.17 -32.01
CA LEU A 347 0.17 -4.15 -31.74
C LEU A 347 -0.11 -4.23 -30.23
N HIS A 348 0.56 -5.14 -29.52
CA HIS A 348 0.40 -5.25 -28.07
C HIS A 348 0.95 -4.01 -27.35
N HIS A 349 2.04 -3.41 -27.85
CA HIS A 349 2.56 -2.16 -27.31
C HIS A 349 1.60 -0.98 -27.53
N ALA A 350 0.95 -0.91 -28.70
CA ALA A 350 -0.10 0.07 -28.97
C ALA A 350 -1.27 -0.08 -28.00
N TRP A 351 -1.61 -1.31 -27.59
CA TRP A 351 -2.63 -1.56 -26.58
C TRP A 351 -2.32 -0.94 -25.22
N ASN A 352 -1.09 -1.04 -24.72
CA ASN A 352 -0.69 -0.37 -23.47
C ASN A 352 -0.96 1.14 -23.50
N THR A 353 -0.68 1.75 -24.66
CA THR A 353 -0.89 3.19 -24.86
C THR A 353 -2.38 3.53 -24.96
N ALA A 354 -3.14 2.73 -25.70
CA ALA A 354 -4.58 2.89 -25.85
C ALA A 354 -5.31 2.72 -24.51
N PHE A 355 -4.98 1.68 -23.73
CA PHE A 355 -5.56 1.45 -22.42
C PHE A 355 -5.28 2.60 -21.45
N ALA A 356 -4.04 3.08 -21.39
CA ALA A 356 -3.70 4.26 -20.58
C ALA A 356 -4.45 5.52 -21.03
N ARG A 357 -4.67 5.70 -22.34
CA ARG A 357 -5.47 6.82 -22.87
C ARG A 357 -6.94 6.71 -22.46
N VAL A 358 -7.52 5.51 -22.50
CA VAL A 358 -8.90 5.27 -22.02
C VAL A 358 -9.00 5.62 -20.53
N MET A 359 -8.02 5.22 -19.71
CA MET A 359 -7.98 5.61 -18.29
C MET A 359 -7.91 7.13 -18.10
N ALA A 360 -7.09 7.83 -18.89
CA ALA A 360 -6.98 9.29 -18.84
C ALA A 360 -8.30 9.99 -19.18
N ILE A 361 -9.05 9.48 -20.16
CA ILE A 361 -10.35 10.04 -20.56
C ILE A 361 -11.42 9.84 -19.47
N ASN A 362 -11.30 8.78 -18.65
CA ASN A 362 -12.29 8.45 -17.62
C ASN A 362 -11.90 8.92 -16.21
N SER A 363 -10.71 9.50 -16.04
CA SER A 363 -10.27 9.98 -14.74
C SER A 363 -9.41 11.23 -14.87
N PRO A 364 -9.89 12.38 -14.35
CA PRO A 364 -9.11 13.63 -14.35
C PRO A 364 -7.87 13.54 -13.44
N TYR A 365 -7.76 12.47 -12.65
CA TYR A 365 -6.62 12.19 -11.78
C TYR A 365 -5.56 11.30 -12.42
N PHE A 366 -5.81 10.77 -13.62
CA PHE A 366 -4.88 9.90 -14.32
C PHE A 366 -3.95 10.70 -15.25
N ASP A 367 -2.65 10.50 -15.11
CA ASP A 367 -1.60 11.22 -15.82
C ASP A 367 -0.92 10.30 -16.83
N LEU A 368 -1.35 10.43 -18.09
CA LEU A 368 -0.84 9.65 -19.21
C LEU A 368 0.68 9.79 -19.40
N ASN A 369 1.22 11.00 -19.18
CA ASN A 369 2.63 11.30 -19.43
C ASN A 369 3.56 10.63 -18.41
N LYS A 370 3.02 10.20 -17.27
CA LYS A 370 3.79 9.48 -16.24
C LYS A 370 3.84 7.97 -16.46
N CYS A 371 3.06 7.44 -17.40
CA CYS A 371 3.03 6.03 -17.72
C CYS A 371 4.40 5.55 -18.25
N ASN A 372 4.74 4.28 -18.02
CA ASN A 372 6.00 3.72 -18.50
C ASN A 372 5.88 2.25 -18.88
N PHE A 373 6.20 1.95 -20.14
CA PHE A 373 6.10 0.63 -20.76
C PHE A 373 7.47 0.13 -21.30
N SER A 374 8.57 0.64 -20.76
CA SER A 374 9.92 0.35 -21.26
C SER A 374 10.55 -0.88 -20.60
N ALA A 375 11.39 -1.61 -21.34
CA ALA A 375 12.14 -2.76 -20.82
C ALA A 375 13.06 -2.35 -19.66
N LYS A 376 13.63 -1.15 -19.75
CA LYS A 376 14.42 -0.52 -18.67
C LYS A 376 13.64 -0.38 -17.37
N ASN A 377 12.32 -0.18 -17.42
CA ASN A 377 11.51 -0.14 -16.21
C ASN A 377 11.29 -1.54 -15.62
N MET A 378 11.15 -2.57 -16.46
CA MET A 378 10.95 -3.95 -16.03
C MET A 378 12.17 -4.53 -15.33
N SER A 379 13.38 -4.26 -15.83
CA SER A 379 14.63 -4.81 -15.27
C SER A 379 15.30 -3.91 -14.23
N LYS A 380 14.70 -2.77 -13.88
CA LYS A 380 15.31 -1.80 -12.97
C LYS A 380 15.55 -2.41 -11.59
N ARG A 381 16.81 -2.46 -11.15
CA ARG A 381 17.17 -2.82 -9.78
C ARG A 381 16.67 -1.81 -8.76
N ASP A 382 16.20 -2.31 -7.63
CA ASP A 382 15.84 -1.51 -6.48
C ASP A 382 17.11 -1.07 -5.75
N LYS A 383 17.43 0.22 -5.89
CA LYS A 383 18.59 0.83 -5.21
C LYS A 383 18.50 0.79 -3.69
N ARG A 384 17.32 0.50 -3.12
CA ARG A 384 17.12 0.36 -1.67
C ARG A 384 17.61 -1.01 -1.17
N ILE A 385 17.39 -2.07 -1.95
CA ILE A 385 17.80 -3.46 -1.64
C ILE A 385 19.26 -3.71 -2.01
N SER A 386 19.75 -3.13 -3.10
CA SER A 386 21.13 -3.37 -3.60
C SER A 386 22.25 -2.92 -2.64
N ARG A 387 21.93 -2.26 -1.52
CA ARG A 387 22.87 -1.84 -0.47
C ARG A 387 22.85 -2.76 0.75
N GLU A 388 21.89 -3.68 0.83
CA GLU A 388 21.72 -4.62 1.94
C GLU A 388 22.59 -5.87 1.75
N SER A 389 22.67 -6.44 0.53
CA SER A 389 23.59 -7.56 0.25
C SER A 389 25.05 -7.19 0.53
N SER A 390 25.45 -5.93 0.33
CA SER A 390 26.80 -5.43 0.63
C SER A 390 27.09 -5.27 2.13
N ARG A 391 26.05 -5.25 2.99
CA ARG A 391 26.20 -5.09 4.45
C ARG A 391 26.00 -6.41 5.20
N GLY A 392 25.12 -7.29 4.73
CA GLY A 392 24.99 -8.66 5.27
C GLY A 392 26.26 -9.48 5.10
N ALA A 393 26.96 -9.33 3.97
CA ALA A 393 28.26 -9.98 3.74
C ALA A 393 29.39 -9.49 4.66
N ALA A 394 29.28 -8.27 5.22
CA ALA A 394 30.31 -7.69 6.08
C ALA A 394 30.18 -8.11 7.56
N LEU A 395 29.03 -8.65 7.98
CA LEU A 395 28.81 -9.19 9.33
C LEU A 395 29.10 -10.69 9.44
N GLY A 396 29.36 -11.38 8.33
CA GLY A 396 29.71 -12.81 8.30
C GLY A 396 31.20 -13.13 8.48
N ASN A 397 32.09 -12.13 8.42
CA ASN A 397 33.55 -12.32 8.44
C ASN A 397 34.23 -11.68 9.67
N LEU A 398 33.68 -11.91 10.87
CA LEU A 398 34.38 -11.62 12.13
C LEU A 398 34.47 -12.88 13.00
N THR A 399 35.11 -13.91 12.45
CA THR A 399 35.77 -14.98 13.22
C THR A 399 37.04 -15.37 12.47
N GLY A 400 38.21 -15.02 13.01
CA GLY A 400 39.50 -15.44 12.46
C GLY A 400 40.63 -14.46 12.77
N ASP A 401 41.42 -14.78 13.79
CA ASP A 401 42.71 -14.18 14.10
C ASP A 401 43.69 -14.30 12.91
N GLY A 402 44.55 -13.30 12.71
CA GLY A 402 45.67 -13.42 11.77
C GLY A 402 46.29 -12.09 11.30
N GLU A 403 47.47 -11.82 11.85
CA GLU A 403 48.54 -10.85 11.57
C GLU A 403 48.61 -10.04 10.24
N GLN A 404 49.25 -8.87 10.41
CA GLN A 404 49.58 -7.84 9.41
C GLN A 404 50.49 -8.32 8.26
N SER A 405 50.24 -7.80 7.05
CA SER A 405 51.28 -7.13 6.24
C SER A 405 50.64 -6.34 5.08
N ASN A 406 51.22 -5.17 4.80
CA ASN A 406 50.87 -4.27 3.70
C ASN A 406 51.50 -4.75 2.38
N GLU A 407 50.77 -4.68 1.27
CA GLU A 407 51.35 -4.32 -0.02
C GLU A 407 50.29 -3.80 -1.01
N VAL A 408 50.70 -2.82 -1.82
CA VAL A 408 49.92 -2.12 -2.84
C VAL A 408 50.35 -2.64 -4.21
N ALA A 409 49.41 -3.08 -5.07
CA ALA A 409 49.62 -3.06 -6.53
C ALA A 409 48.31 -3.23 -7.33
N HIS A 410 48.24 -2.47 -8.41
CA HIS A 410 47.29 -2.60 -9.53
C HIS A 410 47.52 -3.88 -10.34
N SER A 411 46.46 -4.51 -10.84
CA SER A 411 46.25 -4.81 -12.28
C SER A 411 45.00 -5.66 -12.53
N GLU A 412 44.52 -5.55 -13.76
CA GLU A 412 43.38 -6.24 -14.38
C GLU A 412 43.60 -7.76 -14.51
N ASN A 413 42.55 -8.57 -14.36
CA ASN A 413 42.03 -9.42 -15.45
C ASN A 413 40.84 -10.30 -15.02
N ASN A 414 40.05 -10.62 -16.04
CA ASN A 414 38.88 -11.49 -16.06
C ASN A 414 39.20 -12.89 -15.53
N GLU A 415 38.31 -13.43 -14.69
CA GLU A 415 38.01 -14.87 -14.66
C GLU A 415 36.51 -15.07 -14.48
N ASP A 416 35.97 -15.96 -15.29
CA ASP A 416 34.59 -16.40 -15.36
C ASP A 416 34.21 -17.13 -14.06
N ASP A 417 33.24 -16.59 -13.31
CA ASP A 417 32.67 -17.25 -12.13
C ASP A 417 31.21 -17.63 -12.41
N GLU A 418 31.04 -18.83 -12.95
CA GLU A 418 29.75 -19.54 -13.06
C GLU A 418 29.24 -19.92 -11.66
N GLY A 419 28.61 -18.97 -10.94
CA GLY A 419 28.09 -19.26 -9.60
C GLY A 419 27.18 -18.22 -8.92
N GLY A 420 26.60 -17.25 -9.65
CA GLY A 420 26.06 -16.03 -9.02
C GLY A 420 24.61 -15.59 -9.34
N ASN A 421 23.70 -16.48 -9.75
CA ASN A 421 22.42 -16.03 -10.35
C ASN A 421 21.24 -15.75 -9.38
N ASP A 422 21.24 -16.25 -8.14
CA ASP A 422 20.02 -16.19 -7.30
C ASP A 422 19.84 -14.88 -6.53
N ALA A 423 20.92 -14.22 -6.10
CA ALA A 423 20.82 -12.93 -5.40
C ALA A 423 20.46 -11.75 -6.34
N ALA A 424 20.70 -11.90 -7.64
CA ALA A 424 20.45 -10.85 -8.64
C ALA A 424 18.95 -10.67 -8.93
N SER A 425 18.14 -11.74 -8.86
CA SER A 425 16.72 -11.74 -9.18
C SER A 425 15.87 -11.00 -8.13
N VAL A 426 16.15 -11.21 -6.84
CA VAL A 426 15.43 -10.69 -5.67
C VAL A 426 15.51 -9.16 -5.52
N SER A 427 16.53 -8.53 -6.13
CA SER A 427 16.71 -7.07 -6.04
C SER A 427 16.09 -6.28 -7.20
N SER A 428 15.47 -6.95 -8.18
CA SER A 428 15.02 -6.32 -9.42
C SER A 428 13.49 -6.14 -9.50
N LYS A 429 13.05 -5.29 -10.42
CA LYS A 429 11.64 -5.20 -10.79
C LYS A 429 11.14 -6.41 -11.60
N GLU A 430 11.99 -7.38 -11.92
CA GLU A 430 11.52 -8.59 -12.60
C GLU A 430 10.63 -9.44 -11.69
N GLY A 431 10.94 -9.48 -10.39
CA GLY A 431 10.15 -10.17 -9.37
C GLY A 431 8.93 -9.40 -8.88
N CYS A 432 8.56 -8.26 -9.50
CA CYS A 432 7.35 -7.53 -9.12
C CYS A 432 6.11 -8.12 -9.82
N GLY A 433 4.94 -8.04 -9.17
CA GLY A 433 3.70 -8.71 -9.58
C GLY A 433 3.41 -8.56 -11.07
N ARG A 434 3.31 -7.33 -11.57
CA ARG A 434 3.10 -7.05 -13.00
C ARG A 434 4.06 -7.78 -13.94
N VAL A 435 5.37 -7.76 -13.66
CA VAL A 435 6.38 -8.30 -14.58
C VAL A 435 6.40 -9.82 -14.51
N ALA A 436 6.40 -10.36 -13.29
CA ALA A 436 6.41 -11.78 -13.05
C ALA A 436 5.16 -12.48 -13.61
N ILE A 437 3.96 -11.95 -13.34
CA ILE A 437 2.70 -12.50 -13.87
C ILE A 437 2.74 -12.50 -15.41
N HIS A 438 3.19 -11.41 -16.05
CA HIS A 438 3.36 -11.40 -17.51
C HIS A 438 4.32 -12.49 -18.02
N LYS A 439 5.49 -12.64 -17.38
CA LYS A 439 6.48 -13.65 -17.79
C LYS A 439 5.97 -15.09 -17.57
N LEU A 440 5.27 -15.34 -16.46
CA LEU A 440 4.81 -16.67 -16.06
C LEU A 440 3.55 -17.13 -16.80
N THR A 441 2.70 -16.20 -17.21
CA THR A 441 1.39 -16.51 -17.82
C THR A 441 1.30 -16.16 -19.31
N GLY A 442 2.22 -15.35 -19.83
CA GLY A 442 2.21 -14.87 -21.21
C GLY A 442 1.21 -13.74 -21.49
N ILE A 443 0.36 -13.35 -20.52
CA ILE A 443 -0.65 -12.29 -20.75
C ILE A 443 0.02 -10.96 -21.04
N THR A 444 -0.52 -10.20 -21.99
CA THR A 444 0.00 -8.87 -22.35
C THR A 444 -0.55 -7.78 -21.43
N HIS A 445 -1.81 -7.92 -21.01
CA HIS A 445 -2.53 -6.98 -20.17
C HIS A 445 -2.19 -7.20 -18.69
N SER A 446 -0.97 -6.83 -18.32
CA SER A 446 -0.50 -6.87 -16.94
C SER A 446 0.09 -5.52 -16.57
N TYR A 447 -0.49 -4.90 -15.53
CA TYR A 447 -0.18 -3.53 -15.14
C TYR A 447 0.07 -3.37 -13.65
N THR A 448 0.85 -2.34 -13.31
CA THR A 448 0.86 -1.74 -11.98
C THR A 448 0.18 -0.39 -12.07
N LEU A 449 -0.88 -0.16 -11.30
CA LEU A 449 -1.50 1.17 -11.16
C LEU A 449 -0.91 1.86 -9.93
N GLU A 450 -0.22 2.97 -10.16
CA GLU A 450 0.41 3.76 -9.11
C GLU A 450 -0.52 4.91 -8.71
N CYS A 451 -1.11 4.84 -7.52
CA CYS A 451 -1.98 5.89 -6.97
C CYS A 451 -1.16 6.82 -6.06
N SER A 452 -0.93 8.06 -6.47
CA SER A 452 -0.15 8.97 -5.63
C SER A 452 -0.88 9.38 -4.35
N TYR A 453 -0.12 9.54 -3.27
CA TYR A 453 -0.55 10.22 -2.04
C TYR A 453 -0.90 11.70 -2.26
N ALA A 454 -0.36 12.31 -3.31
CA ALA A 454 -0.54 13.70 -3.66
C ALA A 454 -1.38 13.85 -4.93
N ARG A 455 -2.25 14.85 -4.93
CA ARG A 455 -3.10 15.19 -6.08
C ARG A 455 -2.24 15.49 -7.32
N PRO A 456 -2.76 15.23 -8.53
CA PRO A 456 -2.08 15.59 -9.78
C PRO A 456 -1.70 17.08 -9.80
N THR A 457 -0.57 17.40 -10.44
CA THR A 457 -0.18 18.79 -10.71
C THR A 457 -0.98 19.41 -11.85
N HIS A 458 -1.53 18.56 -12.73
CA HIS A 458 -2.44 18.94 -13.81
C HIS A 458 -3.64 17.99 -13.75
N VAL A 459 -4.83 18.57 -13.73
CA VAL A 459 -6.09 17.84 -13.82
C VAL A 459 -6.53 17.95 -15.27
N ASP A 460 -6.72 16.82 -15.95
CA ASP A 460 -7.21 16.85 -17.32
C ASP A 460 -8.70 17.18 -17.30
N CYS A 461 -9.04 18.43 -17.59
CA CYS A 461 -10.43 18.90 -17.64
C CYS A 461 -11.24 18.32 -18.79
N THR A 462 -10.61 17.59 -19.73
CA THR A 462 -11.29 16.92 -20.84
C THR A 462 -11.75 15.50 -20.47
N ALA A 463 -11.39 15.01 -19.28
CA ALA A 463 -11.89 13.74 -18.80
C ALA A 463 -13.43 13.80 -18.61
N ASN A 464 -14.14 12.84 -19.20
CA ASN A 464 -15.57 12.68 -18.98
C ASN A 464 -15.77 12.23 -17.54
N ILE A 465 -16.18 13.14 -16.66
CA ILE A 465 -16.59 12.81 -15.29
C ILE A 465 -18.03 12.29 -15.36
N PRO A 466 -18.29 10.99 -15.12
CA PRO A 466 -19.66 10.49 -15.06
C PRO A 466 -20.36 11.11 -13.85
N GLY A 467 -21.52 11.75 -14.06
CA GLY A 467 -22.35 12.28 -12.97
C GLY A 467 -22.15 13.76 -12.60
N SER A 468 -21.39 14.56 -13.36
CA SER A 468 -21.34 16.01 -13.16
C SER A 468 -22.58 16.73 -13.72
N SER A 469 -23.75 16.46 -13.14
CA SER A 469 -24.78 17.51 -13.11
C SER A 469 -24.17 18.68 -12.33
N LYS A 470 -23.89 19.77 -13.06
CA LYS A 470 -23.35 21.05 -12.56
C LYS A 470 -23.84 21.36 -11.14
N MET A 471 -22.96 21.27 -10.13
CA MET A 471 -23.11 22.08 -8.92
C MET A 471 -22.61 23.48 -9.27
N THR A 472 -23.55 24.33 -9.66
CA THR A 472 -23.40 25.80 -9.61
C THR A 472 -23.45 26.29 -8.18
#